data_AF-A0A832FGF1-F1
#
_entry.id   AF-A0A832FGF1-F1
#
_cell.length_a   1.000
_cell.length_b   1.000
_cell.length_c   1.000
_cell.angle_alpha   90.00
_cell.angle_beta   90.00
_cell.angle_gamma   90.00
#
_symmetry.space_group_name_H-M   'P 1'
#
loop_
_entity.id
_entity.type
_entity.pdbx_description
1 polymer ?
#
loop_
_entity_poly.entity_id
_entity_poly.type
_entity_poly.pdbx_seq_one_letter_code
_entity_poly.pdbx_strand_id
1 'polypeptide(L)'
;MAYGKSRRLRRIFGDDGKTVIIPMDHGVTIGPTQGLLNMQSIVDKLVAGGADAVVLHKGVAKNVDTRKLGLIIHVSASTKIGSDANWKVRVCNVEEAIRLGCDAVSVHVNLGADHEPEMLAGLGKLADECDAWGVPLLAMMYPRGTKIGNEHDP
;
A
#
# COMPACT_ATOMS: atom_id res chain seq x y z
N MET A 1 -18.29 12.40 -1.43
CA MET A 1 -16.88 12.13 -1.78
C MET A 1 -16.28 13.39 -2.40
N ALA A 2 -15.13 13.86 -1.93
CA ALA A 2 -14.46 15.03 -2.50
C ALA A 2 -14.05 14.77 -3.97
N TYR A 3 -14.17 15.78 -4.84
CA TYR A 3 -13.91 15.63 -6.29
C TYR A 3 -12.50 15.12 -6.61
N GLY A 4 -11.49 15.55 -5.83
CA GLY A 4 -10.12 15.06 -5.95
C GLY A 4 -9.98 13.54 -5.72
N LYS A 5 -10.74 12.99 -4.77
CA LYS A 5 -10.76 11.55 -4.48
C LYS A 5 -11.38 10.78 -5.65
N SER A 6 -12.47 11.27 -6.20
CA SER A 6 -13.11 10.67 -7.39
C SER A 6 -12.20 10.68 -8.63
N ARG A 7 -11.45 11.77 -8.86
CA ARG A 7 -10.50 11.83 -9.99
C ARG A 7 -9.36 10.81 -9.87
N ARG A 8 -8.85 10.61 -8.66
CA ARG A 8 -7.78 9.63 -8.39
C ARG A 8 -8.28 8.20 -8.54
N LEU A 9 -9.49 7.90 -8.06
CA LEU A 9 -10.09 6.57 -8.22
C LEU A 9 -10.23 6.17 -9.71
N ARG A 10 -10.53 7.10 -10.62
CA ARG A 10 -10.58 6.82 -12.07
C ARG A 10 -9.25 6.41 -12.72
N ARG A 11 -8.13 6.53 -12.01
CA ARG A 11 -6.82 6.01 -12.46
C ARG A 11 -6.52 4.63 -11.91
N ILE A 12 -7.27 4.18 -10.92
CA ILE A 12 -7.11 2.88 -10.27
C ILE A 12 -8.17 1.90 -10.79
N PHE A 13 -9.38 2.39 -11.10
CA PHE A 13 -10.45 1.58 -11.67
C PHE A 13 -10.52 1.77 -13.17
N GLY A 14 -10.68 0.65 -13.89
CA GLY A 14 -10.96 0.63 -15.31
C GLY A 14 -12.37 1.15 -15.63
N ASP A 15 -12.63 1.33 -16.93
CA ASP A 15 -13.91 1.87 -17.42
C ASP A 15 -15.11 0.95 -17.12
N ASP A 16 -14.87 -0.34 -16.87
CA ASP A 16 -15.87 -1.33 -16.45
C ASP A 16 -16.18 -1.26 -14.94
N GLY A 17 -15.55 -0.35 -14.21
CA GLY A 17 -15.70 -0.18 -12.77
C GLY A 17 -14.96 -1.24 -11.94
N LYS A 18 -14.12 -2.07 -12.55
CA LYS A 18 -13.29 -3.07 -11.88
C LYS A 18 -11.83 -2.62 -11.82
N THR A 19 -11.01 -3.35 -11.06
CA THR A 19 -9.58 -3.05 -10.92
C THR A 19 -8.79 -4.32 -10.66
N VAL A 20 -7.61 -4.41 -11.27
CA VAL A 20 -6.56 -5.38 -10.97
C VAL A 20 -5.37 -4.61 -10.40
N ILE A 21 -5.16 -4.77 -9.10
CA ILE A 21 -4.09 -4.10 -8.35
C ILE A 21 -3.01 -5.12 -8.00
N ILE A 22 -1.76 -4.85 -8.37
CA ILE A 22 -0.63 -5.75 -8.10
C ILE A 22 0.23 -5.20 -6.94
N PRO A 23 0.24 -5.87 -5.77
CA PRO A 23 1.10 -5.46 -4.67
C PRO A 23 2.56 -5.87 -4.92
N MET A 24 3.49 -4.92 -4.75
CA MET A 24 4.92 -5.13 -4.94
C MET A 24 5.76 -4.42 -3.85
N ASP A 25 5.18 -4.23 -2.66
CA ASP A 25 5.80 -3.55 -1.51
C ASP A 25 6.62 -4.48 -0.60
N HIS A 26 6.53 -5.81 -0.84
CA HIS A 26 7.08 -6.84 0.04
C HIS A 26 8.58 -6.73 0.33
N GLY A 27 9.38 -6.18 -0.61
CA GLY A 27 10.83 -6.12 -0.51
C GLY A 27 11.35 -5.44 0.77
N VAL A 28 10.59 -4.50 1.33
CA VAL A 28 10.92 -3.88 2.63
C VAL A 28 10.74 -4.85 3.78
N THR A 29 9.69 -5.67 3.75
CA THR A 29 9.38 -6.60 4.85
C THR A 29 10.26 -7.83 4.83
N ILE A 30 10.47 -8.43 3.65
CA ILE A 30 11.11 -9.75 3.51
C ILE A 30 12.52 -9.70 2.89
N GLY A 31 12.99 -8.51 2.52
CA GLY A 31 14.28 -8.33 1.84
C GLY A 31 14.21 -8.60 0.32
N PRO A 32 15.38 -8.70 -0.34
CA PRO A 32 15.47 -8.96 -1.77
C PRO A 32 14.67 -10.21 -2.16
N THR A 33 13.69 -10.03 -3.04
CA THR A 33 12.80 -11.10 -3.47
C THR A 33 13.08 -11.43 -4.92
N GLN A 34 13.27 -12.72 -5.23
CA GLN A 34 13.45 -13.17 -6.60
C GLN A 34 12.26 -12.73 -7.45
N GLY A 35 12.52 -12.15 -8.62
CA GLY A 35 11.49 -11.56 -9.47
C GLY A 35 11.17 -10.08 -9.18
N LEU A 36 11.61 -9.50 -8.06
CA LEU A 36 11.46 -8.07 -7.75
C LEU A 36 12.79 -7.29 -7.73
N LEU A 37 13.85 -7.89 -8.27
CA LEU A 37 15.19 -7.26 -8.31
C LEU A 37 15.23 -6.06 -9.28
N ASN A 38 14.48 -6.12 -10.38
CA ASN A 38 14.35 -5.03 -11.33
C ASN A 38 12.88 -4.60 -11.40
N MET A 39 12.52 -3.63 -10.57
CA MET A 39 11.13 -3.17 -10.42
C MET A 39 10.56 -2.57 -11.71
N GLN A 40 11.38 -1.83 -12.48
CA GLN A 40 10.92 -1.23 -13.73
C GLN A 40 10.51 -2.31 -14.75
N SER A 41 11.34 -3.36 -14.90
CA SER A 41 11.02 -4.46 -15.81
C SER A 41 9.73 -5.18 -15.45
N ILE A 42 9.41 -5.30 -14.16
CA ILE A 42 8.15 -5.90 -13.72
C ILE A 42 6.98 -4.96 -14.02
N VAL A 43 7.10 -3.66 -13.74
CA VAL A 43 6.06 -2.69 -14.10
C VAL A 43 5.77 -2.72 -15.60
N ASP A 44 6.79 -2.75 -16.46
CA ASP A 44 6.58 -2.80 -17.91
C ASP A 44 5.80 -4.08 -18.33
N LYS A 45 6.05 -5.22 -17.68
CA LYS A 45 5.28 -6.46 -17.89
C LYS A 45 3.83 -6.34 -17.40
N LEU A 46 3.60 -5.69 -16.26
CA LEU A 46 2.25 -5.48 -15.73
C LEU A 46 1.43 -4.55 -16.62
N VAL A 47 2.06 -3.53 -17.19
CA VAL A 47 1.45 -2.64 -18.18
C VAL A 47 1.03 -3.43 -19.42
N ALA A 48 1.91 -4.31 -19.93
CA ALA A 48 1.59 -5.18 -21.06
C ALA A 48 0.49 -6.21 -20.73
N GLY A 49 0.44 -6.67 -19.48
CA GLY A 49 -0.58 -7.61 -18.98
C GLY A 49 -1.93 -6.96 -18.67
N GLY A 50 -2.06 -5.63 -18.75
CA GLY A 50 -3.32 -4.93 -18.52
C GLY A 50 -3.70 -4.75 -17.06
N ALA A 51 -2.73 -4.70 -16.14
CA ALA A 51 -3.00 -4.27 -14.76
C ALA A 51 -3.48 -2.80 -14.73
N ASP A 52 -4.25 -2.44 -13.71
CA ASP A 52 -4.76 -1.08 -13.54
C ASP A 52 -3.90 -0.25 -12.59
N ALA A 53 -3.40 -0.88 -11.52
CA ALA A 53 -2.61 -0.18 -10.50
C ALA A 53 -1.56 -1.09 -9.85
N VAL A 54 -0.59 -0.45 -9.20
CA VAL A 54 0.44 -1.11 -8.39
C VAL A 54 0.48 -0.54 -6.99
N VAL A 55 0.78 -1.39 -6.01
CA VAL A 55 1.15 -0.94 -4.66
C VAL A 55 2.67 -0.99 -4.54
N LEU A 56 3.29 0.16 -4.29
CA LEU A 56 4.74 0.28 -4.10
C LEU A 56 5.04 0.90 -2.74
N HIS A 57 6.06 0.39 -2.05
CA HIS A 57 6.60 1.11 -0.89
C HIS A 57 7.21 2.44 -1.32
N LYS A 58 7.10 3.48 -0.47
CA LYS A 58 7.57 4.84 -0.78
C LYS A 58 9.02 4.95 -1.26
N GLY A 59 9.89 4.02 -0.84
CA GLY A 59 11.29 3.96 -1.26
C GLY A 59 11.46 3.49 -2.71
N VAL A 60 10.63 2.55 -3.15
CA VAL A 60 10.64 2.05 -4.53
C VAL A 60 9.99 3.05 -5.47
N ALA A 61 8.87 3.67 -5.06
CA ALA A 61 8.14 4.64 -5.87
C ALA A 61 9.00 5.82 -6.36
N LYS A 62 10.10 6.15 -5.66
CA LYS A 62 11.08 7.18 -6.04
C LYS A 62 11.87 6.84 -7.31
N ASN A 63 11.94 5.56 -7.68
CA ASN A 63 12.89 5.04 -8.68
C ASN A 63 12.20 4.24 -9.79
N VAL A 64 10.87 4.31 -9.89
CA VAL A 64 10.08 3.51 -10.82
C VAL A 64 9.08 4.40 -11.54
N ASP A 65 9.07 4.33 -12.87
CA ASP A 65 8.03 4.93 -13.71
C ASP A 65 6.87 3.95 -13.83
N THR A 66 5.73 4.28 -13.21
CA THR A 66 4.50 3.46 -13.24
C THR A 66 3.77 3.49 -14.58
N ARG A 67 4.27 4.24 -15.56
CA ARG A 67 3.66 4.42 -16.88
C ARG A 67 2.24 5.00 -16.75
N LYS A 68 1.24 4.18 -17.11
CA LYS A 68 -0.18 4.49 -17.02
C LYS A 68 -0.87 3.84 -15.82
N LEU A 69 -0.16 3.04 -15.03
CA LEU A 69 -0.74 2.35 -13.88
C LEU A 69 -0.99 3.37 -12.76
N GLY A 70 -2.14 3.25 -12.10
CA GLY A 70 -2.42 3.96 -10.87
C GLY A 70 -1.37 3.64 -9.81
N LEU A 71 -0.87 4.67 -9.13
CA LEU A 71 0.18 4.50 -8.11
C LEU A 71 -0.43 4.53 -6.70
N ILE A 72 -0.37 3.40 -6.00
CA ILE A 72 -0.75 3.30 -4.59
C ILE A 72 0.52 3.21 -3.75
N ILE A 73 0.77 4.21 -2.90
CA ILE A 73 1.98 4.25 -2.07
C ILE A 73 1.72 3.57 -0.73
N HIS A 74 2.45 2.50 -0.44
CA HIS A 74 2.44 1.85 0.86
C HIS A 74 3.21 2.67 1.89
N VAL A 75 2.54 3.03 2.98
CA VAL A 75 3.04 3.99 3.99
C VAL A 75 3.46 3.33 5.30
N SER A 76 3.32 2.01 5.42
CA SER A 76 3.74 1.24 6.59
C SER A 76 4.98 0.39 6.28
N ALA A 77 5.74 0.06 7.32
CA ALA A 77 6.83 -0.89 7.24
C ALA A 77 6.99 -1.67 8.56
N SER A 78 7.46 -2.89 8.43
CA SER A 78 8.16 -3.65 9.47
C SER A 78 9.11 -4.59 8.72
N THR A 79 10.05 -5.24 9.39
CA THR A 79 10.95 -6.20 8.74
C THR A 79 10.89 -7.54 9.47
N LYS A 80 11.10 -8.64 8.75
CA LYS A 80 11.16 -9.99 9.35
C LYS A 80 12.30 -10.17 10.36
N ILE A 81 13.33 -9.33 10.29
CA ILE A 81 14.50 -9.36 11.16
C ILE A 81 14.40 -8.36 12.32
N GLY A 82 13.34 -7.54 12.36
CA GLY A 82 13.08 -6.63 13.46
C GLY A 82 12.69 -7.37 14.73
N SER A 83 12.71 -6.67 15.87
CA SER A 83 12.31 -7.22 17.17
C SER A 83 10.85 -7.67 17.20
N ASP A 84 9.99 -7.01 16.41
CA ASP A 84 8.60 -7.39 16.18
C ASP A 84 8.25 -7.20 14.70
N ALA A 85 8.06 -8.31 13.99
CA ALA A 85 7.69 -8.30 12.57
C ALA A 85 6.22 -7.94 12.33
N ASN A 86 5.36 -8.06 13.35
CA ASN A 86 3.94 -7.73 13.27
C ASN A 86 3.65 -6.27 13.57
N TRP A 87 4.57 -5.55 14.21
CA TRP A 87 4.42 -4.11 14.46
C TRP A 87 4.70 -3.28 13.19
N LYS A 88 3.63 -2.94 12.46
CA LYS A 88 3.71 -2.09 11.27
C LYS A 88 3.77 -0.62 11.68
N VAL A 89 4.92 0.02 11.47
CA VAL A 89 5.12 1.43 11.77
C VAL A 89 4.89 2.29 10.53
N ARG A 90 4.38 3.51 10.74
CA ARG A 90 4.19 4.48 9.66
C ARG A 90 5.53 5.11 9.26
N VAL A 91 5.84 5.10 7.96
CA VAL A 91 7.11 5.59 7.39
C VAL A 91 6.92 6.64 6.30
N CYS A 92 5.67 6.98 5.96
CA CYS A 92 5.31 7.98 4.95
C CYS A 92 4.04 8.73 5.39
N ASN A 93 3.95 10.01 5.05
CA ASN A 93 2.72 10.79 5.23
C ASN A 93 2.03 11.08 3.89
N VAL A 94 0.78 11.57 3.93
CA VAL A 94 -0.01 11.79 2.72
C VAL A 94 0.64 12.84 1.81
N GLU A 95 1.26 13.87 2.39
CA GLU A 95 1.97 14.89 1.61
C GLU A 95 3.19 14.33 0.87
N GLU A 96 4.02 13.51 1.52
CA GLU A 96 5.14 12.82 0.87
C GLU A 96 4.62 11.94 -0.27
N ALA A 97 3.53 11.20 -0.05
CA ALA A 97 2.92 10.37 -1.08
C ALA A 97 2.42 11.19 -2.28
N ILE A 98 1.80 12.35 -2.04
CA ILE A 98 1.36 13.28 -3.10
C ILE A 98 2.56 13.82 -3.88
N ARG A 99 3.66 14.19 -3.22
CA ARG A 99 4.90 14.65 -3.90
C ARG A 99 5.49 13.56 -4.80
N LEU A 100 5.30 12.29 -4.43
CA LEU A 100 5.69 11.13 -5.23
C LEU A 100 4.68 10.77 -6.33
N GLY A 101 3.58 11.53 -6.47
CA GLY A 101 2.61 11.34 -7.53
C GLY A 101 1.55 10.28 -7.25
N CYS A 102 1.27 9.95 -5.99
CA CYS A 102 0.30 8.90 -5.68
C CYS A 102 -1.14 9.22 -6.16
N ASP A 103 -1.83 8.18 -6.61
CA ASP A 103 -3.28 8.17 -6.78
C ASP A 103 -3.99 7.65 -5.52
N ALA A 104 -3.32 6.86 -4.68
CA ALA A 104 -3.82 6.46 -3.37
C ALA A 104 -2.66 6.17 -2.41
N VAL A 105 -2.98 6.02 -1.13
CA VAL A 105 -2.05 5.47 -0.14
C VAL A 105 -2.59 4.16 0.43
N SER A 106 -1.70 3.27 0.84
CA SER A 106 -2.07 2.05 1.55
C SER A 106 -1.34 1.90 2.88
N VAL A 107 -2.03 1.30 3.85
CA VAL A 107 -1.54 1.09 5.22
C VAL A 107 -1.80 -0.35 5.62
N HIS A 108 -0.89 -0.94 6.39
CA HIS A 108 -1.02 -2.30 6.90
C HIS A 108 -1.39 -2.26 8.39
N VAL A 109 -2.42 -3.01 8.79
CA VAL A 109 -2.78 -3.24 10.19
C VAL A 109 -2.85 -4.75 10.44
N ASN A 110 -2.10 -5.20 11.44
CA ASN A 110 -2.15 -6.57 11.92
C ASN A 110 -3.09 -6.67 13.11
N LEU A 111 -4.27 -7.24 12.87
CA LEU A 111 -5.31 -7.42 13.88
C LEU A 111 -4.90 -8.48 14.91
N GLY A 112 -5.17 -8.20 16.18
CA GLY A 112 -4.81 -9.02 17.33
C GLY A 112 -3.32 -9.04 17.69
N ALA A 113 -2.45 -8.33 16.96
CA ALA A 113 -1.04 -8.18 17.33
C ALA A 113 -0.89 -7.30 18.58
N ASP A 114 0.23 -7.43 19.29
CA ASP A 114 0.45 -6.71 20.56
C ASP A 114 0.33 -5.19 20.41
N HIS A 115 0.76 -4.64 19.27
CA HIS A 115 0.69 -3.21 18.92
C HIS A 115 -0.48 -2.85 18.00
N GLU A 116 -1.54 -3.67 17.94
CA GLU A 116 -2.76 -3.36 17.19
C GLU A 116 -3.37 -1.99 17.53
N PRO A 117 -3.52 -1.58 18.82
CA PRO A 117 -4.09 -0.29 19.16
C PRO A 117 -3.34 0.90 18.53
N GLU A 118 -2.01 0.84 18.49
CA GLU A 118 -1.16 1.86 17.88
C GLU A 118 -1.31 1.89 16.36
N MET A 119 -1.40 0.71 15.72
CA MET A 119 -1.66 0.60 14.28
C MET A 119 -3.04 1.15 13.91
N LEU A 120 -4.08 0.87 14.71
CA LEU A 120 -5.43 1.41 14.52
C LEU A 120 -5.48 2.93 14.72
N ALA A 121 -4.79 3.45 15.75
CA ALA A 121 -4.66 4.88 15.94
C ALA A 121 -3.92 5.55 14.75
N GLY A 122 -2.91 4.88 14.20
CA GLY A 122 -2.21 5.29 12.99
C GLY A 122 -3.11 5.32 11.75
N LEU A 123 -3.94 4.28 11.56
CA LEU A 123 -4.95 4.21 10.51
C LEU A 123 -5.95 5.36 10.59
N GLY A 124 -6.48 5.66 11.79
CA GLY A 124 -7.41 6.77 12.00
C GLY A 124 -6.81 8.12 11.59
N LYS A 125 -5.60 8.44 12.07
CA LYS A 125 -4.89 9.67 11.69
C LYS A 125 -4.62 9.75 10.19
N LEU A 126 -4.26 8.63 9.56
CA LEU A 126 -4.03 8.57 8.13
C LEU A 126 -5.32 8.80 7.34
N ALA A 127 -6.46 8.29 7.82
CA ALA A 127 -7.76 8.51 7.20
C ALA A 127 -8.14 10.00 7.21
N ASP A 128 -7.94 10.69 8.33
CA ASP A 128 -8.18 12.14 8.45
C ASP A 128 -7.31 12.94 7.45
N GLU A 129 -6.03 12.60 7.33
CA GLU A 129 -5.14 13.22 6.35
C GLU A 129 -5.58 12.93 4.90
N CYS A 130 -5.99 11.70 4.62
CA CYS A 130 -6.49 11.31 3.30
C CYS A 130 -7.74 12.10 2.91
N ASP A 131 -8.64 12.34 3.86
CA ASP A 131 -9.82 13.18 3.63
C ASP A 131 -9.46 14.65 3.43
N ALA A 132 -8.55 15.19 4.23
CA ALA A 132 -8.06 16.57 4.08
C ALA A 132 -7.44 16.83 2.70
N TRP A 133 -6.70 15.86 2.16
CA TRP A 133 -6.01 15.99 0.86
C TRP A 133 -6.77 15.38 -0.33
N GLY A 134 -7.95 14.80 -0.09
CA GLY A 134 -8.74 14.13 -1.13
C GLY A 134 -8.01 12.94 -1.78
N VAL A 135 -7.26 12.18 -0.98
CA VAL A 135 -6.51 10.99 -1.40
C VAL A 135 -7.29 9.73 -0.97
N PRO A 136 -7.53 8.76 -1.87
CA PRO A 136 -8.05 7.44 -1.52
C PRO A 136 -7.11 6.68 -0.56
N LEU A 137 -7.70 5.93 0.37
CA LEU A 137 -6.99 5.10 1.33
C LEU A 137 -7.35 3.62 1.09
N LEU A 138 -6.32 2.77 0.95
CA LEU A 138 -6.42 1.32 0.91
C LEU A 138 -5.93 0.74 2.24
N ALA A 139 -6.84 0.25 3.07
CA ALA A 139 -6.49 -0.43 4.32
C ALA A 139 -6.24 -1.92 4.07
N MET A 140 -5.04 -2.40 4.38
CA MET A 140 -4.65 -3.80 4.29
C MET A 140 -4.68 -4.41 5.70
N MET A 141 -5.72 -5.19 5.98
CA MET A 141 -6.03 -5.69 7.31
C MET A 141 -5.78 -7.20 7.36
N TYR A 142 -4.94 -7.67 8.28
CA TYR A 142 -4.60 -9.09 8.38
C TYR A 142 -4.71 -9.59 9.83
N PRO A 143 -5.37 -10.73 10.10
CA PRO A 143 -5.38 -11.33 11.43
C PRO A 143 -4.03 -12.01 11.71
N ARG A 144 -3.20 -11.42 12.58
CA ARG A 144 -1.83 -11.92 12.89
C ARG A 144 -1.53 -12.03 14.39
N GLY A 145 -2.54 -11.82 15.23
CA GLY A 145 -2.40 -11.89 16.67
C GLY A 145 -2.12 -13.27 17.22
N THR A 146 -1.54 -13.34 18.42
CA THR A 146 -1.32 -14.60 19.14
C THR A 146 -2.62 -15.36 19.47
N LYS A 147 -3.75 -14.64 19.49
CA LYS A 147 -5.10 -15.20 19.67
C LYS A 147 -5.73 -15.70 18.36
N ILE A 148 -5.09 -15.48 17.21
CA ILE A 148 -5.55 -15.98 15.92
C ILE A 148 -5.00 -17.39 15.74
N GLY A 149 -5.88 -18.39 15.81
CA GLY A 149 -5.48 -19.79 15.62
C GLY A 149 -5.08 -20.11 14.17
N ASN A 150 -5.81 -19.55 13.20
CA ASN A 150 -5.53 -19.69 11.78
C ASN A 150 -5.89 -18.38 11.05
N GLU A 151 -4.91 -17.75 10.42
CA GLU A 151 -5.07 -16.49 9.68
C GLU A 151 -5.77 -16.65 8.31
N HIS A 152 -6.09 -17.87 7.92
CA HIS A 152 -6.78 -18.24 6.68
C HIS A 152 -8.15 -18.87 6.91
N ASP A 153 -8.62 -18.93 8.16
CA ASP A 153 -9.97 -19.41 8.50
C ASP A 153 -11.02 -18.37 8.03
N PRO A 154 -12.07 -18.78 7.29
CA PRO A 154 -13.08 -17.86 6.75
C PRO A 154 -14.00 -17.22 7.79
#